data_AF-A0A924N6C4-F1
#
_entry.id   AF-A0A924N6C4-F1
#
_cell.length_a   1.000
_cell.length_b   1.000
_cell.length_c   1.000
_cell.angle_alpha   90.00
_cell.angle_beta   90.00
_cell.angle_gamma   90.00
#
_symmetry.space_group_name_H-M   'P 1'
#
loop_
_entity.id
_entity.type
_entity.pdbx_description
1 polymer ?
#
loop_
_entity_poly.entity_id
_entity_poly.type
_entity_poly.pdbx_seq_one_letter_code
_entity_poly.pdbx_strand_id
1 'polypeptide(L)'
;MSLESEAKATTVSEQFATFRADLRPFVFTGEQEGRMRRAVVTFGRIARKRSWRPAAIMIALHHSDCYPGGLGEAVEAFVAQRFARALDLLFREYFSEDSGEQATSG
;
A
#
# COMPACT_ATOMS: atom_id res chain seq x y z
N MET A 1 12.71 -12.71 -11.72
CA MET A 1 11.41 -13.05 -11.07
C MET A 1 10.28 -12.41 -11.87
N SER A 2 9.20 -13.13 -12.18
CA SER A 2 8.06 -12.55 -12.93
C SER A 2 7.23 -11.61 -12.04
N LEU A 3 6.45 -10.69 -12.64
CA LEU A 3 5.54 -9.81 -11.89
C LEU A 3 4.53 -10.60 -11.06
N GLU A 4 3.98 -11.69 -11.63
CA GLU A 4 3.02 -12.56 -10.95
C GLU A 4 3.64 -13.29 -9.75
N SER A 5 4.87 -13.80 -9.90
CA SER A 5 5.58 -14.47 -8.80
C SER A 5 5.85 -13.52 -7.64
N GLU A 6 6.17 -12.27 -7.97
CA GLU A 6 6.44 -11.22 -6.99
C GLU A 6 5.17 -10.73 -6.30
N ALA A 7 4.08 -10.53 -7.06
CA ALA A 7 2.77 -10.21 -6.49
C ALA A 7 2.32 -11.31 -5.53
N LYS A 8 2.51 -12.59 -5.89
CA LYS A 8 2.26 -13.72 -5.00
C LYS A 8 3.10 -13.65 -3.72
N ALA A 9 4.39 -13.35 -3.84
CA ALA A 9 5.29 -13.19 -2.68
C ALA A 9 4.86 -12.02 -1.77
N THR A 10 4.40 -10.91 -2.35
CA THR A 10 3.81 -9.79 -1.61
C THR A 10 2.55 -10.23 -0.89
N THR A 11 1.59 -10.86 -1.58
CA THR A 11 0.29 -11.26 -1.04
C THR A 11 0.39 -12.17 0.18
N VAL A 12 1.33 -13.12 0.18
CA VAL A 12 1.50 -14.08 1.30
C VAL A 12 2.39 -13.54 2.42
N SER A 13 2.95 -12.33 2.29
CA SER A 13 3.79 -11.74 3.32
C SER A 13 2.98 -11.23 4.52
N GLU A 14 3.52 -11.41 5.72
CA GLU A 14 2.93 -10.86 6.94
C GLU A 14 2.79 -9.33 6.88
N GLN A 15 3.80 -8.66 6.30
CA GLN A 15 3.80 -7.20 6.17
C GLN A 15 2.64 -6.69 5.30
N PHE A 16 2.31 -7.43 4.24
CA PHE A 16 1.14 -7.11 3.42
C PHE A 16 -0.17 -7.42 4.16
N ALA A 17 -0.24 -8.50 4.92
CA ALA A 17 -1.42 -8.82 5.75
C ALA A 17 -1.70 -7.72 6.79
N THR A 18 -0.67 -7.24 7.50
CA THR A 18 -0.79 -6.13 8.45
C THR A 18 -1.23 -4.84 7.75
N PHE A 19 -0.60 -4.51 6.62
CA PHE A 19 -0.96 -3.33 5.84
C PHE A 19 -2.44 -3.35 5.42
N ARG A 20 -2.94 -4.50 4.93
CA ARG A 20 -4.34 -4.65 4.54
C ARG A 20 -5.31 -4.47 5.71
N ALA A 21 -4.98 -5.00 6.88
CA ALA A 21 -5.82 -4.88 8.07
C ALA A 21 -6.07 -3.41 8.48
N ASP A 22 -5.07 -2.54 8.28
CA ASP A 22 -5.18 -1.10 8.54
C ASP A 22 -5.76 -0.31 7.34
N LEU A 23 -5.51 -0.77 6.11
CA LEU A 23 -6.01 -0.13 4.89
C LEU A 23 -7.52 -0.31 4.72
N ARG A 24 -8.03 -1.52 4.96
CA ARG A 24 -9.42 -1.89 4.65
C ARG A 24 -10.46 -1.01 5.36
N PRO A 25 -10.39 -0.77 6.69
CA PRO A 25 -11.35 0.10 7.37
C PRO A 25 -11.33 1.52 6.78
N PHE A 26 -10.15 2.05 6.49
CA PHE A 26 -10.03 3.37 5.89
C PHE A 26 -10.70 3.45 4.52
N VAL A 27 -10.50 2.45 3.65
CA VAL A 27 -11.09 2.45 2.30
C VAL A 27 -12.62 2.46 2.37
N PHE A 28 -13.21 1.53 3.12
CA PHE A 28 -14.66 1.31 3.10
C PHE A 28 -15.43 2.24 4.06
N THR A 29 -14.94 2.47 5.28
CA THR A 29 -15.65 3.27 6.28
C THR A 29 -15.06 4.66 6.47
N GLY A 30 -13.81 4.90 6.04
CA GLY A 30 -13.11 6.17 6.27
C GLY A 30 -12.52 6.28 7.68
N GLU A 31 -12.69 5.26 8.51
CA GLU A 31 -12.16 5.23 9.86
C GLU A 31 -10.64 4.98 9.85
N GLN A 32 -10.00 5.26 10.99
CA GLN A 32 -8.61 4.86 11.24
C GLN A 32 -7.58 5.50 10.28
N GLU A 33 -7.83 6.71 9.73
CA GLU A 33 -6.90 7.41 8.83
C GLU A 33 -5.47 7.48 9.39
N GLY A 34 -5.31 7.76 10.69
CA GLY A 34 -3.99 7.79 11.34
C GLY A 34 -3.26 6.44 11.36
N ARG A 35 -3.99 5.31 11.47
CA ARG A 35 -3.41 3.96 11.36
C ARG A 35 -3.04 3.65 9.91
N MET A 36 -3.96 3.90 8.98
CA MET A 36 -3.69 3.74 7.54
C MET A 36 -2.44 4.52 7.11
N ARG A 37 -2.27 5.77 7.53
CA ARG A 37 -1.07 6.57 7.20
C ARG A 37 0.22 5.92 7.69
N ARG A 38 0.25 5.40 8.93
CA ARG A 38 1.42 4.69 9.47
C ARG A 38 1.67 3.37 8.74
N ALA A 39 0.62 2.64 8.40
CA ALA A 39 0.69 1.39 7.67
C ALA A 39 1.27 1.62 6.27
N VAL A 40 0.81 2.66 5.57
CA VAL A 40 1.33 3.10 4.27
C VAL A 40 2.83 3.40 4.35
N VAL A 41 3.27 4.20 5.33
CA VAL A 41 4.68 4.55 5.49
C VAL A 41 5.54 3.30 5.75
N THR A 42 5.09 2.47 6.68
CA THR A 42 5.80 1.24 7.07
C THR A 42 5.90 0.27 5.89
N PHE A 43 4.79 0.02 5.20
CA PHE A 43 4.74 -0.91 4.08
C PHE A 43 5.52 -0.39 2.87
N GLY A 44 5.44 0.91 2.54
CA GLY A 44 6.20 1.53 1.44
C GLY A 44 7.71 1.33 1.60
N ARG A 45 8.25 1.59 2.79
CA ARG A 45 9.67 1.36 3.11
C ARG A 45 10.07 -0.10 3.02
N ILE A 46 9.24 -1.00 3.53
CA ILE A 46 9.48 -2.45 3.46
C ILE A 46 9.50 -2.90 2.01
N ALA A 47 8.50 -2.51 1.22
CA ALA A 47 8.40 -2.87 -0.18
C ALA A 47 9.62 -2.39 -0.96
N ARG A 48 10.07 -1.14 -0.73
CA ARG A 48 11.30 -0.60 -1.32
C ARG A 48 12.53 -1.41 -0.92
N LYS A 49 12.71 -1.70 0.38
CA LYS A 49 13.83 -2.52 0.89
C LYS A 49 13.83 -3.95 0.33
N ARG A 50 12.64 -4.51 0.07
CA ARG A 50 12.46 -5.82 -0.55
C ARG A 50 12.57 -5.79 -2.08
N SER A 51 12.77 -4.60 -2.66
CA SER A 51 12.75 -4.38 -4.11
C SER A 51 11.46 -4.86 -4.79
N TRP A 52 10.34 -4.78 -4.07
CA TRP A 52 9.02 -5.10 -4.62
C TRP A 52 8.55 -4.00 -5.55
N ARG A 53 8.43 -4.31 -6.83
CA ARG A 53 8.02 -3.36 -7.86
C ARG A 53 6.61 -2.84 -7.58
N PRO A 54 6.34 -1.54 -7.80
CA PRO A 54 5.01 -0.95 -7.66
C PRO A 54 3.91 -1.72 -8.40
N ALA A 55 4.21 -2.22 -9.60
CA ALA A 55 3.27 -3.04 -10.37
C ALA A 55 2.89 -4.34 -9.64
N ALA A 56 3.83 -5.01 -8.98
CA ALA A 56 3.53 -6.22 -8.20
C ALA A 56 2.68 -5.90 -6.96
N ILE A 57 2.93 -4.76 -6.31
CA ILE A 57 2.12 -4.27 -5.18
C ILE A 57 0.68 -3.96 -5.64
N MET A 58 0.52 -3.30 -6.79
CA MET A 58 -0.80 -3.02 -7.36
C MET A 58 -1.58 -4.29 -7.67
N ILE A 59 -0.93 -5.31 -8.26
CA ILE A 59 -1.53 -6.62 -8.50
C ILE A 59 -1.93 -7.24 -7.15
N ALA A 60 -1.04 -7.29 -6.17
CA ALA A 60 -1.35 -7.85 -4.85
C ALA A 60 -2.56 -7.16 -4.19
N LEU A 61 -2.66 -5.82 -4.29
CA LEU A 61 -3.80 -5.06 -3.79
C LEU A 61 -5.08 -5.33 -4.57
N HIS A 62 -5.02 -5.40 -5.89
CA HIS A 62 -6.17 -5.71 -6.75
C HIS A 62 -6.79 -7.07 -6.42
N HIS A 63 -5.95 -8.05 -6.06
CA HIS A 63 -6.37 -9.39 -5.65
C HIS A 63 -6.68 -9.51 -4.15
N SER A 64 -6.82 -8.40 -3.43
CA SER A 64 -7.10 -8.38 -1.99
C SER A 64 -8.51 -7.88 -1.68
N ASP A 65 -8.95 -8.13 -0.45
CA ASP A 65 -10.20 -7.64 0.14
C ASP A 65 -10.22 -6.11 0.39
N CYS A 66 -9.13 -5.40 0.06
CA CYS A 66 -9.04 -3.95 0.11
C CYS A 66 -9.40 -3.28 -1.23
N TYR A 67 -9.40 -4.03 -2.33
CA TYR A 67 -9.73 -3.48 -3.64
C TYR A 67 -11.23 -3.19 -3.70
N PRO A 68 -11.65 -1.96 -4.01
CA PRO A 68 -13.05 -1.59 -3.89
C PRO A 68 -13.89 -1.97 -5.11
N GLY A 69 -13.31 -2.63 -6.13
CA GLY A 69 -14.00 -3.00 -7.36
C GLY A 69 -14.14 -4.51 -7.56
N GLY A 70 -15.32 -4.94 -7.98
CA GLY A 70 -15.56 -6.24 -8.62
C GLY A 70 -15.76 -6.08 -10.13
N LEU A 71 -15.59 -7.17 -10.89
CA LEU A 71 -16.05 -7.18 -12.29
C LEU A 71 -17.55 -6.91 -12.33
N GLY A 72 -17.94 -5.74 -12.86
CA GLY A 72 -19.35 -5.35 -13.04
C GLY A 72 -20.00 -4.65 -11.85
N GLU A 73 -19.25 -4.35 -10.78
CA GLU A 73 -19.79 -3.66 -9.61
C GLU A 73 -19.52 -2.15 -9.66
N ALA A 74 -20.57 -1.36 -9.43
CA ALA A 74 -20.44 0.08 -9.25
C ALA A 74 -19.80 0.37 -7.89
N VAL A 75 -18.61 0.96 -7.90
CA VAL A 75 -17.91 1.39 -6.69
C VAL A 75 -18.42 2.77 -6.29
N GLU A 76 -18.77 2.95 -5.01
CA GLU A 76 -19.11 4.27 -4.49
C GLU A 76 -17.92 5.23 -4.65
N ALA A 77 -18.16 6.43 -5.20
CA ALA A 77 -17.10 7.36 -5.58
C ALA A 77 -16.14 7.69 -4.42
N PHE A 78 -16.65 7.80 -3.20
CA PHE A 78 -15.82 8.08 -2.02
C PHE A 78 -14.92 6.90 -1.63
N VAL A 79 -15.36 5.65 -1.83
CA VAL A 79 -14.53 4.46 -1.56
C VAL A 79 -13.36 4.40 -2.55
N ALA A 80 -13.64 4.63 -3.83
CA ALA A 80 -12.62 4.71 -4.87
C ALA A 80 -11.60 5.84 -4.59
N GLN A 81 -12.09 7.02 -4.16
CA GLN A 81 -11.22 8.15 -3.78
C GLN A 81 -10.32 7.82 -2.58
N ARG A 82 -10.84 7.16 -1.54
CA ARG A 82 -10.03 6.76 -0.38
C ARG A 82 -8.97 5.74 -0.77
N PHE A 83 -9.33 4.74 -1.59
CA PHE A 83 -8.36 3.78 -2.11
C PHE A 83 -7.26 4.47 -2.93
N ALA A 84 -7.63 5.36 -3.86
CA ALA A 84 -6.68 6.14 -4.65
C ALA A 84 -5.76 7.01 -3.78
N ARG A 85 -6.29 7.65 -2.73
CA ARG A 85 -5.50 8.43 -1.76
C ARG A 85 -4.49 7.56 -1.01
N ALA A 86 -4.87 6.34 -0.62
CA ALA A 86 -3.94 5.42 0.03
C ALA A 86 -2.82 4.97 -0.93
N LEU A 87 -3.14 4.74 -2.21
CA LEU A 87 -2.15 4.42 -3.24
C LEU A 87 -1.17 5.57 -3.49
N ASP A 88 -1.68 6.80 -3.59
CA ASP A 88 -0.85 8.00 -3.79
C ASP A 88 0.16 8.17 -2.65
N LEU A 89 -0.31 8.06 -1.40
CA LEU A 89 0.57 8.10 -0.23
C LEU A 89 1.59 6.96 -0.22
N LEU A 90 1.17 5.76 -0.60
CA LEU A 90 2.05 4.58 -0.64
C LEU A 90 3.16 4.74 -1.65
N PHE A 91 2.86 5.15 -2.88
CA PHE A 91 3.89 5.29 -3.89
C PHE A 91 4.75 6.53 -3.67
N ARG A 92 4.19 7.60 -3.11
CA ARG A 92 5.00 8.74 -2.66
C ARG A 92 6.04 8.31 -1.62
N GLU A 93 5.68 7.48 -0.65
CA GLU A 93 6.65 6.95 0.31
C GLU A 93 7.60 5.93 -0.34
N TYR A 94 7.09 5.03 -1.19
CA TYR A 94 7.92 4.04 -1.86
C TYR A 94 9.05 4.68 -2.68
N PHE A 95 8.78 5.83 -3.30
CA PHE A 95 9.75 6.58 -4.11
C PHE A 95 10.45 7.72 -3.36
N SER A 96 10.13 7.98 -2.09
CA SER A 96 10.88 8.97 -1.31
C SER A 96 12.30 8.46 -1.13
N GLU A 97 13.29 9.35 -1.08
CA GLU A 97 14.63 8.98 -0.66
C GLU A 97 14.64 8.81 0.86
N ASP A 98 15.43 7.86 1.38
CA ASP A 98 15.82 7.98 2.78
C ASP A 98 16.69 9.23 2.84
N SER A 99 16.12 10.36 3.26
CA SER A 99 16.87 11.57 3.58
C SER A 99 17.71 11.30 4.84
N GLY A 100 18.70 10.43 4.70
CA GLY A 100 19.78 10.24 5.63
C GLY A 100 20.77 11.37 5.44
N GLU A 101 20.40 12.58 5.86
CA GLU A 101 21.40 13.59 6.17
C GLU A 101 21.78 13.45 7.63
N GLN A 102 23.00 12.94 7.81
CA GLN A 102 23.77 13.07 9.03
C GLN A 102 23.84 14.55 9.43
N ALA A 103 23.05 14.96 10.42
CA ALA A 103 23.39 16.11 11.24
C ALA A 103 24.53 15.70 12.20
N THR A 104 25.73 15.49 11.65
CA THR A 104 26.97 15.46 12.43
C THR A 104 27.87 16.58 11.92
N SER A 105 27.76 17.74 12.54
CA SER A 105 28.68 18.88 12.46
C SER A 105 28.28 19.81 13.61
N GLY A 106 29.06 20.07 14.65
CA GLY A 106 30.40 19.63 15.06
C GLY A 106 30.62 20.06 16.50
#